data_AF-A0A8S3E9Q8-F1
#
_entry.id   AF-A0A8S3E9Q8-F1
#
_cell.length_a   1.000
_cell.length_b   1.000
_cell.length_c   1.000
_cell.angle_alpha   90.00
_cell.angle_beta   90.00
_cell.angle_gamma   90.00
#
_symmetry.space_group_name_H-M   'P 1'
#
loop_
_entity.id
_entity.type
_entity.pdbx_description
1 polymer ?
#
loop_
_entity_poly.entity_id
_entity_poly.type
_entity_poly.pdbx_seq_one_letter_code
_entity_poly.pdbx_strand_id
1 'polypeptide(L)'
;GVDDRAFVPQDKFRDLEHPQGKGRRPLEIIPGVDTQPFVSPDKFRNLDHIPTLMKPEDIPLEASRPPRVIVPLSNCELEELMPVILTTTIDAGVPMATVRIFLAVTRTISGCTQ
;
A
#
# COMPACT_ATOMS: atom_id res chain seq x y z
N GLY A 1 -36.82 14.04 -29.31
CA GLY A 1 -37.05 12.69 -29.87
C GLY A 1 -35.78 12.26 -30.54
N VAL A 2 -35.35 11.03 -30.31
CA VAL A 2 -34.19 10.43 -31.00
C VAL A 2 -34.68 9.86 -32.34
N ASP A 3 -33.91 10.04 -33.41
CA ASP A 3 -34.30 9.60 -34.76
C ASP A 3 -33.84 8.15 -34.98
N ASP A 4 -34.80 7.24 -35.18
CA ASP A 4 -34.58 5.77 -35.21
C ASP A 4 -34.26 5.24 -36.62
N ARG A 5 -33.87 6.12 -37.55
CA ARG A 5 -33.57 5.74 -38.92
C ARG A 5 -32.21 5.04 -38.99
N ALA A 6 -32.23 3.76 -39.35
CA ALA A 6 -31.02 2.98 -39.57
C ALA A 6 -30.16 3.63 -40.68
N PHE A 7 -28.93 3.99 -40.35
CA PHE A 7 -27.98 4.67 -41.25
C PHE A 7 -27.53 3.79 -42.44
N VAL A 8 -27.75 2.48 -42.34
CA VAL A 8 -27.37 1.51 -43.36
C VAL A 8 -28.55 0.56 -43.60
N PRO A 9 -29.01 0.39 -44.86
CA PRO A 9 -30.03 -0.59 -45.20
C PRO A 9 -29.57 -2.00 -44.88
N GLN A 10 -30.39 -2.77 -44.17
CA GLN A 10 -30.05 -4.13 -43.72
C GLN A 10 -29.72 -5.09 -44.87
N ASP A 11 -30.26 -4.84 -46.07
CA ASP A 11 -29.98 -5.64 -47.26
C ASP A 11 -28.51 -5.60 -47.73
N LYS A 12 -27.71 -4.63 -47.25
CA LYS A 12 -26.28 -4.50 -47.58
C LYS A 12 -25.41 -5.65 -47.04
N PHE A 13 -25.95 -6.48 -46.14
CA PHE A 13 -25.23 -7.61 -45.55
C PHE A 13 -25.64 -8.97 -46.13
N ARG A 14 -26.65 -9.03 -47.02
CA ARG A 14 -27.10 -10.30 -47.63
C ARG A 14 -25.99 -11.02 -48.40
N ASP A 15 -25.11 -10.27 -49.05
CA ASP A 15 -24.01 -10.81 -49.84
C ASP A 15 -22.87 -11.40 -48.98
N LEU A 16 -22.80 -11.03 -47.70
CA LEU A 16 -21.81 -11.54 -46.74
C LEU A 16 -22.30 -12.81 -46.04
N GLU A 17 -23.61 -12.91 -45.77
CA GLU A 17 -24.19 -14.03 -45.02
C GLU A 17 -24.31 -15.31 -45.84
N HIS A 18 -24.45 -15.21 -47.17
CA HIS A 18 -24.54 -16.36 -48.05
C HIS A 18 -23.68 -16.15 -49.30
N PRO A 19 -22.37 -16.49 -49.27
CA PRO A 19 -21.56 -16.55 -50.48
C PRO A 19 -22.04 -17.73 -51.34
N GLN A 20 -23.09 -17.51 -52.12
CA GLN A 20 -23.59 -18.48 -53.07
C GLN A 20 -22.61 -18.58 -54.25
N GLY A 21 -21.96 -19.74 -54.33
CA GLY A 21 -21.34 -20.23 -55.57
C GLY A 21 -19.99 -19.62 -55.92
N LYS A 22 -18.92 -20.26 -55.44
CA LYS A 22 -17.68 -20.53 -56.21
C LYS A 22 -16.83 -21.51 -55.41
N GLY A 23 -16.47 -22.62 -56.05
CA GLY A 23 -15.85 -23.79 -55.42
C GLY A 23 -14.67 -23.46 -54.52
N ARG A 24 -14.56 -24.22 -53.43
CA ARG A 24 -13.41 -24.23 -52.52
C ARG A 24 -12.15 -24.52 -53.34
N ARG A 25 -11.38 -23.49 -53.69
CA ARG A 25 -9.99 -23.70 -54.09
C ARG A 25 -9.24 -24.11 -52.82
N PRO A 26 -8.46 -25.20 -52.83
CA PRO A 26 -7.54 -25.46 -51.74
C PRO A 26 -6.60 -24.25 -51.63
N LEU A 27 -6.70 -23.51 -50.53
CA LEU A 27 -5.73 -22.50 -50.19
C LEU A 27 -4.53 -23.26 -49.62
N GLU A 28 -3.47 -23.39 -50.41
CA GLU A 28 -2.19 -23.85 -49.90
C GLU A 28 -1.63 -22.71 -49.03
N ILE A 29 -1.79 -22.84 -47.72
CA ILE A 29 -1.23 -21.90 -46.74
C ILE A 29 0.26 -22.20 -46.70
N ILE A 30 1.05 -21.51 -47.52
CA ILE A 30 2.50 -21.47 -47.36
C ILE A 30 2.77 -20.30 -46.41
N PRO A 31 3.10 -20.56 -45.12
CA PRO A 31 3.46 -19.48 -44.23
C PRO A 31 4.80 -18.91 -44.71
N GLY A 32 4.76 -17.75 -45.37
CA GLY A 32 5.94 -16.95 -45.73
C GLY A 32 6.56 -16.25 -44.51
N VAL A 33 6.53 -16.90 -43.35
CA VAL A 33 7.10 -16.39 -42.10
C VAL A 33 8.50 -16.94 -41.99
N ASP A 34 9.48 -16.04 -42.06
CA ASP A 34 10.86 -16.36 -41.77
C ASP A 34 10.96 -16.94 -40.35
N THR A 35 11.48 -18.16 -40.24
CA THR A 35 11.66 -18.86 -38.95
C THR A 35 13.03 -18.59 -38.35
N GLN A 36 13.89 -17.82 -39.05
CA GLN A 36 15.18 -17.42 -38.53
C GLN A 36 14.98 -16.32 -37.47
N PRO A 37 15.57 -16.48 -36.28
CA PRO A 37 15.55 -15.41 -35.29
C PRO A 37 16.38 -14.23 -35.81
N PHE A 38 15.76 -13.04 -35.84
CA PHE A 38 16.40 -11.78 -36.27
C PHE A 38 17.64 -11.42 -35.43
N VAL A 39 17.78 -11.99 -34.24
CA VAL A 39 18.91 -11.81 -33.34
C VAL A 39 19.39 -13.16 -32.80
N SER A 40 20.70 -13.38 -32.82
CA SER A 40 21.30 -14.59 -32.28
C SER A 40 20.98 -14.73 -30.78
N PRO A 41 20.50 -15.89 -30.30
CA PRO A 41 20.21 -16.15 -28.89
C PRO A 41 21.40 -15.85 -27.97
N ASP A 42 22.62 -15.96 -28.48
CA ASP A 42 23.85 -15.71 -27.71
C ASP A 42 24.04 -14.24 -27.31
N LYS A 43 23.36 -13.29 -27.96
CA LYS A 43 23.41 -11.87 -27.59
C LYS A 43 22.68 -11.58 -26.27
N PHE A 44 21.84 -12.50 -25.78
CA PHE A 44 21.13 -12.34 -24.51
C PHE A 44 21.93 -12.85 -23.30
N ARG A 45 23.02 -13.60 -23.50
CA ARG A 45 23.84 -14.16 -22.39
C ARG A 45 24.40 -13.10 -21.44
N ASN A 46 24.61 -11.88 -21.94
CA ASN A 46 25.13 -10.76 -21.17
C ASN A 46 24.04 -10.06 -20.31
N LEU A 47 22.76 -10.38 -20.50
CA LEU A 47 21.65 -9.86 -19.71
C LEU A 47 21.36 -10.71 -18.47
N ASP A 48 21.81 -11.97 -18.46
CA ASP A 48 21.71 -12.87 -17.30
C ASP A 48 22.69 -12.51 -16.18
N HIS A 49 23.67 -11.65 -16.48
CA HIS A 49 24.56 -11.08 -15.47
C HIS A 49 23.88 -9.87 -14.82
N ILE A 50 22.90 -10.15 -13.96
CA ILE A 50 22.53 -9.17 -12.93
C ILE A 50 23.72 -9.14 -11.98
N PRO A 51 24.55 -8.07 -11.95
CA PRO A 51 25.54 -7.96 -10.89
C PRO A 51 24.76 -8.10 -9.58
N THR A 52 25.15 -9.06 -8.76
CA THR A 52 24.55 -9.27 -7.45
C THR A 52 24.68 -7.96 -6.71
N LEU A 53 23.63 -7.13 -6.76
CA LEU A 53 23.56 -5.89 -6.05
C LEU A 53 23.76 -6.32 -4.61
N MET A 54 24.90 -5.97 -4.03
CA MET A 54 25.13 -6.21 -2.61
C MET A 54 23.89 -5.70 -1.90
N LYS A 55 23.13 -6.63 -1.31
CA LYS A 55 21.93 -6.33 -0.57
C LYS A 55 22.34 -5.22 0.39
N PRO A 56 21.73 -4.02 0.35
CA PRO A 56 21.96 -3.05 1.41
C PRO A 56 21.72 -3.82 2.70
N GLU A 57 22.67 -3.78 3.63
CA GLU A 57 22.51 -4.39 4.94
C GLU A 57 21.11 -4.01 5.43
N ASP A 58 20.30 -5.01 5.78
CA ASP A 58 18.97 -4.78 6.31
C ASP A 58 19.15 -3.99 7.60
N ILE A 59 19.16 -2.66 7.52
CA ILE A 59 19.06 -1.78 8.68
C ILE A 59 17.81 -2.31 9.39
N PRO A 60 17.91 -2.75 10.66
CA PRO A 60 16.73 -3.27 11.34
C PRO A 60 15.68 -2.18 11.26
N LEU A 61 14.60 -2.41 10.51
CA LEU A 61 13.45 -1.54 10.55
C LEU A 61 12.94 -1.70 11.99
N GLU A 62 13.32 -0.77 12.88
CA GLU A 62 12.87 -0.86 14.27
C GLU A 62 11.36 -0.97 14.24
N ALA A 63 10.85 -2.09 14.75
CA ALA A 63 9.44 -2.38 14.72
C ALA A 63 8.71 -1.24 15.44
N SER A 64 7.77 -0.59 14.77
CA SER A 64 7.01 0.51 15.36
C SER A 64 6.36 0.03 16.65
N ARG A 65 6.64 0.74 17.73
CA ARG A 65 6.18 0.39 19.08
C ARG A 65 5.32 1.53 19.62
N PRO A 66 4.11 1.25 20.11
CA PRO A 66 3.30 2.27 20.76
C PRO A 66 3.92 2.69 22.10
N PRO A 67 3.73 3.95 22.53
CA PRO A 67 4.17 4.40 23.85
C PRO A 67 3.47 3.63 24.97
N ARG A 68 4.19 3.37 26.07
CA ARG A 68 3.66 2.63 27.22
C ARG A 68 4.11 3.26 28.53
N VAL A 69 3.17 3.43 29.46
CA VAL A 69 3.48 3.85 30.84
C VAL A 69 4.11 2.66 31.58
N ILE A 70 5.35 2.84 32.06
CA ILE A 70 6.09 1.84 32.85
C ILE A 70 5.82 2.06 34.33
N VAL A 71 5.96 3.30 34.80
CA VAL A 71 5.72 3.69 36.20
C VAL A 71 4.62 4.74 36.20
N PRO A 72 3.38 4.42 36.64
CA PRO A 72 2.29 5.38 36.70
C PRO A 72 2.51 6.42 37.79
N LEU A 73 1.92 7.60 37.61
CA LEU A 73 1.83 8.60 38.68
C LEU A 73 0.92 8.07 39.79
N SER A 74 1.31 8.33 41.03
CA SER A 74 0.52 8.01 42.22
C SER A 74 0.00 9.28 42.87
N ASN A 75 -1.13 9.16 43.56
CA ASN A 75 -1.63 10.23 44.40
C ASN A 75 -0.65 10.47 45.56
N CYS A 76 -0.49 11.74 45.94
CA CYS A 76 0.27 12.15 47.11
C CYS A 76 -0.53 13.19 47.90
N GLU A 77 -0.41 13.13 49.21
CA GLU A 77 -0.92 14.17 50.11
C GLU A 77 0.21 15.13 50.40
N LEU A 78 -0.08 16.42 50.31
CA LEU A 78 0.90 17.49 50.44
C LEU A 78 0.31 18.60 51.30
N GLU A 79 1.15 19.18 52.13
CA GLU A 79 0.81 20.40 52.85
C GLU A 79 0.90 21.61 51.92
N GLU A 80 0.08 22.62 52.20
CA GLU A 80 0.09 23.86 51.42
C GLU A 80 1.49 24.51 51.48
N LEU A 81 1.89 25.13 50.36
CA LEU A 81 3.18 25.80 50.19
C LEU A 81 4.43 24.89 50.15
N MET A 82 4.26 23.57 50.17
CA MET A 82 5.37 22.62 49.96
C MET A 82 5.58 22.30 48.47
N PRO A 83 6.81 22.44 47.94
CA PRO A 83 7.10 22.00 46.58
C PRO A 83 7.08 20.47 46.50
N VAL A 84 6.52 19.93 45.41
CA VAL A 84 6.48 18.49 45.13
C VAL A 84 7.12 18.20 43.77
N ILE A 85 7.79 17.05 43.68
CA ILE A 85 8.28 16.48 42.43
C ILE A 85 7.47 15.22 42.14
N LEU A 86 6.76 15.21 41.02
CA LEU A 86 6.03 14.04 40.52
C LEU A 86 6.87 13.37 39.43
N THR A 87 7.14 12.07 39.57
CA THR A 87 7.97 11.31 38.64
C THR A 87 7.19 10.15 38.04
N THR A 88 7.28 9.98 36.73
CA THR A 88 6.70 8.86 35.98
C THR A 88 7.70 8.41 34.92
N THR A 89 7.65 7.13 34.57
CA THR A 89 8.51 6.54 33.53
C THR A 89 7.63 6.02 32.41
N ILE A 90 7.92 6.44 31.19
CA ILE A 90 7.14 6.11 29.99
C ILE A 90 8.12 5.64 28.91
N ASP A 91 7.86 4.49 28.30
CA ASP A 91 8.45 4.11 27.02
C ASP A 91 7.82 5.00 25.95
N ALA A 92 8.62 5.89 25.35
CA ALA A 92 8.15 6.82 24.34
C ALA A 92 7.80 6.15 23.00
N GLY A 93 8.12 4.85 22.84
CA GLY A 93 7.85 4.10 21.63
C GLY A 93 8.73 4.50 20.45
N VAL A 94 8.43 3.91 19.29
CA VAL A 94 9.10 4.19 18.01
C VAL A 94 8.04 4.41 16.92
N PRO A 95 7.98 5.59 16.28
CA PRO A 95 8.77 6.79 16.58
C PRO A 95 8.42 7.40 17.95
N MET A 96 9.34 8.18 18.51
CA MET A 96 9.19 8.81 19.83
C MET A 96 7.94 9.70 19.89
N ALA A 97 7.03 9.41 20.81
CA ALA A 97 5.81 10.19 21.01
C ALA A 97 5.99 11.39 21.94
N THR A 98 5.12 12.39 21.78
CA THR A 98 5.03 13.54 22.68
C THR A 98 4.21 13.20 23.93
N VAL A 99 4.82 13.34 25.11
CA VAL A 99 4.15 13.12 26.40
C VAL A 99 3.56 14.43 26.92
N ARG A 100 2.29 14.40 27.36
CA ARG A 100 1.62 15.52 28.05
C ARG A 100 1.12 15.05 29.42
N ILE A 101 1.39 15.83 30.45
CA ILE A 101 0.96 15.55 31.82
C ILE A 101 -0.25 16.44 32.14
N PHE A 102 -1.33 15.84 32.60
CA PHE A 102 -2.50 16.54 33.13
C PHE A 102 -2.51 16.34 34.64
N LEU A 103 -2.45 17.45 35.38
CA LEU A 103 -2.51 17.44 36.84
C LEU A 103 -3.90 17.87 37.29
N ALA A 104 -4.52 17.06 38.15
CA ALA A 104 -5.72 17.43 38.88
C ALA A 104 -5.34 17.60 40.35
N VAL A 105 -5.57 18.79 40.90
CA VAL A 105 -5.37 19.07 42.31
C VAL A 105 -6.73 19.13 42.97
N THR A 106 -6.92 18.33 44.01
CA THR A 106 -8.13 18.36 44.85
C THR A 106 -7.73 18.84 46.23
N ARG A 107 -8.48 19.80 46.78
CA ARG A 107 -8.28 20.30 48.14
C ARG A 107 -9.27 19.58 49.05
N THR A 108 -8.78 18.73 49.93
CA THR A 108 -9.60 18.10 50.96
C THR A 108 -9.68 19.03 52.16
N ILE A 109 -10.85 19.64 52.38
CA ILE A 109 -11.11 20.41 53.60
C ILE A 109 -11.61 19.40 54.64
N SER A 110 -10.73 18.94 55.53
CA SER A 110 -11.12 18.15 56.69
C SER A 110 -11.87 19.06 57.68
N GLY A 111 -13.17 19.20 57.48
CA GLY A 111 -14.05 19.91 58.41
C GLY A 111 -14.26 19.08 59.67
N CYS A 112 -13.91 19.65 60.83
CA CYS A 112 -14.28 19.15 62.15
C CYS A 112 -15.76 18.76 62.18
N THR A 113 -16.04 17.48 62.42
CA THR A 113 -17.34 17.05 62.92
C THR A 113 -17.39 17.44 64.41
N GLN A 114 -18.53 18.04 64.80
CA GLN A 114 -18.78 18.78 66.04
C GLN A 114 -18.46 18.02 67.33
#